data_AF-A0A7C1Y667-F1
#
_entry.id   AF-A0A7C1Y667-F1
#
_cell.length_a   1.000
_cell.length_b   1.000
_cell.length_c   1.000
_cell.angle_alpha   90.00
_cell.angle_beta   90.00
_cell.angle_gamma   90.00
#
_symmetry.space_group_name_H-M   'P 1'
#
loop_
_entity.id
_entity.type
_entity.pdbx_description
1 polymer ?
#
loop_
_entity_poly.entity_id
_entity_poly.type
_entity_poly.pdbx_seq_one_letter_code
_entity_poly.pdbx_strand_id
1 'polypeptide(L)'
;VPPANVYLFAHHVFQQLNHWPEDGEKDYGRNIYRLAAYLTPKFRAQLTAELDLKGRRGELTGRVRTVQQLPGHGYEERRVDVRGNGVWTVWLDLDLEESVDGMAVKHSVIRYPLRVVRFDVDREKNPFGLALDGYAGQPERLPEDDGAPPLEKERK
;
A
#
# COMPACT_ATOMS: atom_id res chain seq x y z
N VAL A 1 -16.05 -14.04 -3.82
CA VAL A 1 -15.48 -13.31 -2.66
C VAL A 1 -16.18 -11.97 -2.61
N PRO A 2 -16.80 -11.58 -1.49
CA PRO A 2 -17.48 -10.28 -1.37
C PRO A 2 -16.51 -9.13 -1.67
N PRO A 3 -16.92 -8.07 -2.39
CA PRO A 3 -16.02 -6.95 -2.72
C PRO A 3 -15.39 -6.28 -1.49
N ALA A 4 -16.15 -6.14 -0.39
CA ALA A 4 -15.64 -5.64 0.89
C ALA A 4 -14.43 -6.45 1.40
N ASN A 5 -14.45 -7.78 1.27
CA ASN A 5 -13.34 -8.63 1.70
C ASN A 5 -12.12 -8.46 0.79
N VAL A 6 -12.33 -8.26 -0.52
CA VAL A 6 -11.25 -7.97 -1.47
C VAL A 6 -10.59 -6.62 -1.14
N TYR A 7 -11.40 -5.61 -0.81
CA TYR A 7 -10.93 -4.30 -0.38
C TYR A 7 -10.10 -4.39 0.91
N LEU A 8 -10.64 -5.04 1.95
CA LEU A 8 -9.95 -5.20 3.23
C LEU A 8 -8.63 -5.96 3.07
N PHE A 9 -8.62 -7.02 2.28
CA PHE A 9 -7.40 -7.76 1.93
C PHE A 9 -6.36 -6.84 1.28
N ALA A 10 -6.77 -6.11 0.23
CA ALA A 10 -5.86 -5.25 -0.52
C ALA A 10 -5.30 -4.13 0.37
N HIS A 11 -6.17 -3.48 1.15
CA HIS A 11 -5.79 -2.45 2.11
C HIS A 11 -4.76 -2.98 3.11
N HIS A 12 -5.06 -4.09 3.78
CA HIS A 12 -4.19 -4.66 4.79
C HIS A 12 -2.80 -5.03 4.22
N VAL A 13 -2.76 -5.79 3.13
CA VAL A 13 -1.49 -6.26 2.55
C VAL A 13 -0.67 -5.09 2.00
N PHE A 14 -1.31 -4.15 1.31
CA PHE A 14 -0.60 -3.02 0.70
C PHE A 14 -0.09 -2.02 1.74
N GLN A 15 -0.84 -1.79 2.82
CA GLN A 15 -0.39 -0.98 3.95
C GLN A 15 0.84 -1.62 4.60
N GLN A 16 0.78 -2.92 4.92
CA GLN A 16 1.89 -3.64 5.53
C GLN A 16 3.13 -3.69 4.62
N LEU A 17 2.95 -3.73 3.30
CA LEU A 17 4.03 -3.70 2.34
C LEU A 17 4.80 -2.37 2.35
N ASN A 18 4.06 -1.27 2.46
CA ASN A 18 4.58 0.09 2.33
C ASN A 18 4.85 0.79 3.67
N HIS A 19 4.63 0.13 4.80
CA HIS A 19 4.95 0.69 6.11
C HIS A 19 6.40 0.37 6.49
N TRP A 20 7.22 1.40 6.62
CA TRP A 20 8.66 1.33 6.90
C TRP A 20 8.97 2.12 8.16
N PRO A 21 8.77 1.55 9.37
CA PRO A 21 8.87 2.32 10.62
C PRO A 21 10.30 2.70 11.01
N GLU A 22 11.33 2.05 10.46
CA GLU A 22 12.72 2.25 10.88
C GLU A 22 13.63 2.67 9.72
N ASP A 23 13.61 1.93 8.61
CA ASP A 23 14.49 2.15 7.48
C ASP A 23 13.92 1.45 6.23
N GLY A 24 13.57 2.24 5.21
CA GLY A 24 12.95 1.76 3.98
C GLY A 24 13.80 0.75 3.20
N GLU A 25 15.13 0.80 3.31
CA GLU A 25 16.03 -0.14 2.63
C GLU A 25 15.92 -1.54 3.25
N LYS A 26 15.73 -1.60 4.58
CA LYS A 26 15.57 -2.86 5.33
C LYS A 26 14.12 -3.32 5.38
N ASP A 27 13.21 -2.41 5.73
CA ASP A 27 11.81 -2.68 5.97
C ASP A 27 11.10 -3.14 4.71
N TYR A 28 11.35 -2.47 3.59
CA TYR A 28 10.65 -2.80 2.35
C TYR A 28 10.99 -4.22 1.88
N GLY A 29 12.28 -4.57 1.85
CA GLY A 29 12.72 -5.93 1.51
C GLY A 29 12.18 -6.98 2.47
N ARG A 30 12.22 -6.72 3.78
CA ARG A 30 11.65 -7.59 4.81
C ARG A 30 10.14 -7.78 4.61
N ASN A 31 9.40 -6.73 4.29
CA ASN A 31 7.97 -6.78 4.03
C ASN A 31 7.64 -7.57 2.76
N ILE A 32 8.37 -7.36 1.67
CA ILE A 32 8.22 -8.14 0.42
C ILE A 32 8.41 -9.63 0.70
N TYR A 33 9.42 -10.00 1.49
CA TYR A 33 9.66 -11.39 1.88
C TYR A 33 8.54 -11.96 2.75
N ARG A 34 8.18 -11.25 3.84
CA ARG A 34 7.14 -11.67 4.80
C ARG A 34 5.77 -11.84 4.14
N LEU A 35 5.44 -10.98 3.18
CA LEU A 35 4.13 -10.96 2.51
C LEU A 35 4.11 -11.80 1.22
N ALA A 36 5.16 -12.58 0.92
CA ALA A 36 5.29 -13.28 -0.36
C ALA A 36 4.09 -14.20 -0.70
N ALA A 37 3.39 -14.77 0.30
CA ALA A 37 2.21 -15.59 0.07
C ALA A 37 0.97 -14.80 -0.42
N TYR A 38 0.98 -13.48 -0.26
CA TYR A 38 -0.10 -12.55 -0.65
C TYR A 38 0.24 -11.75 -1.91
N LEU A 39 1.37 -12.06 -2.55
CA LEU A 39 1.85 -11.41 -3.76
C LEU A 39 1.97 -12.47 -4.86
N THR A 40 1.55 -12.14 -6.07
CA THR A 40 1.86 -13.03 -7.20
C THR A 40 3.37 -13.05 -7.45
N PRO A 41 3.93 -14.12 -8.05
CA PRO A 41 5.35 -14.17 -8.40
C PRO A 41 5.79 -12.98 -9.27
N LYS A 42 4.91 -12.58 -10.21
CA LYS A 42 5.12 -11.40 -11.07
C LYS A 42 5.25 -10.13 -10.23
N PHE A 43 4.30 -9.86 -9.35
CA PHE A 43 4.32 -8.62 -8.59
C PHE A 43 5.48 -8.59 -7.58
N ARG A 44 5.80 -9.73 -6.95
CA ARG A 44 6.99 -9.85 -6.11
C ARG A 44 8.28 -9.51 -6.87
N ALA A 45 8.43 -9.98 -8.11
CA ALA A 45 9.58 -9.64 -8.93
C ALA A 45 9.63 -8.14 -9.26
N GLN A 46 8.49 -7.51 -9.56
CA GLN A 46 8.41 -6.06 -9.78
C GLN A 46 8.81 -5.26 -8.54
N LEU A 47 8.31 -5.63 -7.36
CA LEU A 47 8.66 -4.99 -6.09
C LEU A 47 10.14 -5.16 -5.74
N THR A 48 10.72 -6.32 -6.04
CA THR A 48 12.15 -6.58 -5.83
C THR A 48 13.01 -5.70 -6.75
N ALA A 49 12.63 -5.57 -8.02
CA ALA A 49 13.32 -4.68 -8.96
C ALA A 49 13.17 -3.20 -8.56
N GLU A 50 12.01 -2.81 -8.02
CA GLU A 50 11.78 -1.47 -7.48
C GLU A 50 12.66 -1.20 -6.26
N LEU A 51 12.74 -2.14 -5.32
CA LEU A 51 13.63 -2.08 -4.15
C LEU A 51 15.08 -1.84 -4.59
N ASP A 52 15.59 -2.65 -5.54
CA ASP A 52 16.95 -2.53 -6.04
C ASP A 52 17.21 -1.18 -6.71
N LEU A 53 16.28 -0.71 -7.55
CA LEU A 53 16.41 0.57 -8.24
C LEU A 53 16.44 1.74 -7.25
N LYS A 54 15.52 1.75 -6.29
CA LYS A 54 15.42 2.81 -5.27
C LYS A 54 16.61 2.78 -4.32
N GLY A 55 17.08 1.59 -3.93
CA GLY A 55 18.30 1.43 -3.12
C GLY A 55 19.53 2.02 -3.82
N ARG A 56 19.74 1.72 -5.11
CA ARG A 56 20.86 2.29 -5.89
C ARG A 56 20.81 3.81 -6.03
N ARG A 57 19.62 4.41 -5.94
CA ARG A 57 19.42 5.86 -5.99
C ARG A 57 19.46 6.53 -4.61
N GLY A 58 19.63 5.78 -3.53
CA GLY A 58 19.58 6.29 -2.17
C GLY A 58 18.19 6.81 -1.77
N GLU A 59 17.13 6.36 -2.45
CA GLU A 59 15.76 6.83 -2.19
C GLU A 59 15.16 6.21 -0.91
N LEU A 60 15.76 5.14 -0.37
CA LEU A 60 15.21 4.36 0.77
C LEU A 60 16.01 4.47 2.06
N THR A 61 17.33 4.67 1.97
CA THR A 61 18.23 4.67 3.13
C THR A 61 17.79 5.72 4.15
N GLY A 62 17.58 5.29 5.41
CA GLY A 62 17.11 6.17 6.48
C GLY A 62 15.68 6.71 6.31
N ARG A 63 14.95 6.29 5.27
CA ARG A 63 13.56 6.71 5.03
C ARG A 63 12.62 5.93 5.92
N VAL A 64 11.89 6.65 6.75
CA VAL A 64 10.73 6.12 7.49
C VAL A 64 9.47 6.50 6.73
N ARG A 65 8.52 5.57 6.66
CA ARG A 65 7.21 5.78 6.03
C ARG A 65 6.09 5.20 6.87
N THR A 66 5.14 6.05 7.25
CA THR A 66 3.85 5.63 7.80
C THR A 66 2.80 5.64 6.69
N VAL A 67 1.97 4.60 6.68
CA VAL A 67 0.88 4.46 5.71
C VAL A 67 -0.41 4.21 6.47
N GLN A 68 -1.41 5.05 6.21
CA GLN A 68 -2.72 4.94 6.83
C GLN A 68 -3.81 5.05 5.76
N GLN A 69 -4.98 4.51 6.08
CA GLN A 69 -6.17 4.80 5.30
C GLN A 69 -6.52 6.28 5.47
N LEU A 70 -6.84 6.97 4.37
CA LEU A 70 -7.37 8.32 4.48
C LEU A 70 -8.73 8.28 5.23
N PRO A 71 -8.93 9.08 6.30
CA PRO A 71 -10.18 9.10 7.05
C PRO A 71 -11.40 9.37 6.15
N GLY A 72 -12.49 8.63 6.36
CA GLY A 72 -13.68 8.71 5.52
C GLY A 72 -13.58 8.00 4.17
N HIS A 73 -12.38 7.59 3.73
CA HIS A 73 -12.17 6.88 2.45
C HIS A 73 -12.13 5.36 2.65
N GLY A 74 -13.12 4.89 3.41
CA GLY A 74 -13.43 3.49 3.71
C GLY A 74 -13.73 2.63 2.47
N TYR A 75 -14.16 1.39 2.72
CA TYR A 75 -14.78 0.61 1.64
C TYR A 75 -16.04 1.30 1.13
N GLU A 76 -16.14 1.41 -0.20
CA GLU A 76 -17.33 1.77 -0.94
C GLU A 76 -17.44 0.81 -2.13
N GLU A 77 -18.65 0.46 -2.58
CA GLU A 77 -18.83 -0.49 -3.67
C GLU A 77 -18.08 -0.07 -4.95
N ARG A 78 -18.09 1.23 -5.26
CA ARG A 78 -17.35 1.80 -6.41
C ARG A 78 -15.83 1.68 -6.32
N ARG A 79 -15.26 1.38 -5.16
CA ARG A 79 -13.81 1.20 -4.94
C ARG A 79 -13.34 -0.21 -5.24
N VAL A 80 -14.24 -1.11 -5.64
CA VAL A 80 -13.90 -2.45 -6.09
C VAL A 80 -14.65 -2.77 -7.38
N ASP A 81 -13.91 -2.84 -8.48
CA ASP A 81 -14.47 -3.26 -9.77
C ASP A 81 -14.21 -4.75 -10.00
N VAL A 82 -15.27 -5.50 -10.29
CA VAL A 82 -15.21 -6.94 -10.55
C VAL A 82 -14.96 -7.15 -12.03
N ARG A 83 -13.72 -7.50 -12.38
CA ARG A 83 -13.32 -7.73 -13.78
C ARG A 83 -13.73 -9.13 -14.30
N GLY A 84 -14.20 -10.00 -13.42
CA GLY A 84 -14.56 -11.39 -13.72
C GLY A 84 -13.41 -12.38 -13.49
N ASN A 85 -13.72 -13.69 -13.50
CA ASN A 85 -12.75 -14.80 -13.35
C ASN A 85 -11.83 -14.69 -12.12
N GLY A 86 -12.35 -14.13 -11.02
CA GLY A 86 -11.56 -13.93 -9.81
C GLY A 86 -10.50 -12.84 -9.94
N VAL A 87 -10.76 -11.80 -10.73
CA VAL A 87 -9.91 -10.62 -10.86
C VAL A 87 -10.70 -9.38 -10.45
N TRP A 88 -10.05 -8.50 -9.69
CA TRP A 88 -10.63 -7.25 -9.22
C TRP A 88 -9.65 -6.09 -9.44
N THR A 89 -10.21 -4.89 -9.62
CA THR A 89 -9.48 -3.64 -9.42
C THR A 89 -9.94 -3.01 -8.11
N VAL A 90 -9.01 -2.62 -7.26
CA VAL A 90 -9.28 -1.98 -5.96
C VAL A 90 -8.63 -0.61 -5.93
N TRP A 91 -9.36 0.42 -5.51
CA TRP A 91 -8.82 1.77 -5.33
C TRP A 91 -8.69 2.11 -3.85
N LEU A 92 -7.45 2.21 -3.38
CA LEU A 92 -7.13 2.62 -2.01
C LEU A 92 -6.67 4.07 -2.01
N ASP A 93 -7.28 4.90 -1.18
CA ASP A 93 -6.77 6.26 -0.92
C ASP A 93 -6.00 6.21 0.41
N LEU A 94 -4.70 6.43 0.33
CA LEU A 94 -3.79 6.28 1.45
C LEU A 94 -3.14 7.62 1.78
N ASP A 95 -3.08 7.89 3.08
CA ASP A 95 -2.30 8.97 3.66
C ASP A 95 -0.89 8.43 3.96
N LEU A 96 0.13 9.11 3.40
CA LEU A 96 1.53 8.75 3.56
C LEU A 96 2.28 9.90 4.22
N GLU A 97 2.96 9.56 5.31
CA GLU A 97 3.95 10.42 5.95
C GLU A 97 5.34 9.81 5.76
N GLU A 98 6.28 10.60 5.26
CA GLU A 98 7.67 10.20 5.10
C GLU A 98 8.61 11.14 5.85
N SER A 99 9.59 10.56 6.52
CA SER A 99 10.69 11.28 7.15
C SER A 99 12.03 10.63 6.82
N VAL A 100 13.10 11.39 6.94
CA VAL A 100 14.48 10.90 6.84
C VAL A 100 15.24 11.51 8.01
N ASP A 101 15.92 10.68 8.80
CA ASP A 101 16.65 11.09 10.01
C ASP A 101 15.81 11.93 10.99
N GLY A 102 14.52 11.60 11.12
CA GLY A 102 13.59 12.28 12.01
C GLY A 102 13.06 13.63 11.51
N MET A 103 13.52 14.13 10.36
CA MET A 103 12.96 15.32 9.71
C MET A 103 11.82 14.91 8.79
N ALA A 104 10.63 15.49 8.99
CA ALA A 104 9.49 15.27 8.09
C ALA A 104 9.85 15.77 6.68
N VAL A 105 9.82 14.86 5.71
CA VAL A 105 10.20 15.15 4.33
C VAL A 105 8.97 15.39 3.46
N LYS A 106 7.89 14.63 3.69
CA LYS A 106 6.74 14.65 2.80
C LYS A 106 5.48 14.12 3.46
N HIS A 107 4.37 14.83 3.29
CA HIS A 107 3.01 14.32 3.48
C HIS A 107 2.33 14.24 2.11
N SER A 108 1.58 13.18 1.84
CA SER A 108 0.88 13.01 0.55
C SER A 108 -0.28 12.05 0.66
N VAL A 109 -1.41 12.44 0.08
CA VAL A 109 -2.53 11.55 -0.16
C VAL A 109 -2.42 10.95 -1.57
N ILE A 110 -2.42 9.63 -1.70
CA ILE A 110 -2.26 8.92 -2.97
C ILE A 110 -3.35 7.87 -3.14
N ARG A 111 -4.00 7.88 -4.31
CA ARG A 111 -4.88 6.81 -4.77
C ARG A 111 -4.08 5.74 -5.50
N TYR A 112 -4.13 4.51 -5.00
CA TYR A 112 -3.50 3.35 -5.61
C TYR A 112 -4.54 2.45 -6.29
N PRO A 113 -4.54 2.36 -7.64
CA PRO A 113 -5.31 1.35 -8.36
C PRO A 113 -4.55 0.02 -8.30
N LEU A 114 -5.00 -0.90 -7.47
CA LEU A 114 -4.41 -2.23 -7.30
C LEU A 114 -5.18 -3.28 -8.10
N ARG A 115 -4.45 -4.23 -8.68
CA ARG A 115 -5.04 -5.43 -9.28
C ARG A 115 -4.94 -6.56 -8.26
N VAL A 116 -6.08 -7.18 -7.95
CA VAL A 116 -6.19 -8.30 -7.03
C VAL A 116 -6.68 -9.53 -7.78
N VAL A 117 -6.13 -10.70 -7.46
CA VAL A 117 -6.55 -11.98 -8.05
C VAL A 117 -6.89 -13.00 -7.01
N ARG A 118 -7.75 -13.95 -7.40
CA ARG A 118 -7.85 -15.24 -6.73
C ARG A 118 -6.49 -15.94 -6.88
N PHE A 119 -5.97 -16.42 -5.77
CA PHE A 119 -4.66 -17.04 -5.71
C PHE A 119 -4.74 -18.30 -4.87
N ASP A 120 -4.73 -19.44 -5.55
CA ASP A 120 -4.87 -20.75 -4.91
C ASP A 120 -3.49 -21.29 -4.56
N VAL A 121 -3.06 -20.96 -3.35
CA VAL A 121 -1.86 -21.50 -2.70
C VAL A 121 -2.27 -22.14 -1.38
N ASP A 122 -1.30 -22.76 -0.71
CA ASP A 122 -1.47 -23.31 0.63
C ASP A 122 -2.22 -22.34 1.57
N ARG A 123 -3.39 -22.76 2.05
CA ARG A 123 -4.29 -21.94 2.87
C ARG A 123 -3.78 -21.69 4.28
N GLU A 124 -2.87 -22.54 4.77
CA GLU A 124 -2.17 -22.27 6.04
C GLU A 124 -1.28 -21.03 5.93
N LYS A 125 -0.77 -20.75 4.71
CA LYS A 125 0.08 -19.59 4.43
C LYS A 125 -0.70 -18.39 3.90
N ASN A 126 -1.78 -18.64 3.15
CA ASN A 126 -2.67 -17.61 2.62
C ASN A 126 -4.15 -17.98 2.86
N PRO A 127 -4.71 -17.64 4.03
CA PRO A 127 -6.09 -17.96 4.35
C PRO A 127 -7.12 -17.17 3.52
N PHE A 128 -6.72 -16.07 2.88
CA PHE A 128 -7.62 -15.25 2.05
C PHE A 128 -7.88 -15.88 0.68
N GLY A 129 -6.94 -16.68 0.15
CA GLY A 129 -6.98 -17.17 -1.23
C GLY A 129 -6.94 -16.04 -2.26
N LEU A 130 -6.31 -14.92 -1.91
CA LEU A 130 -6.16 -13.71 -2.72
C LEU A 130 -4.69 -13.28 -2.79
N ALA A 131 -4.30 -12.61 -3.87
CA ALA A 131 -3.00 -11.97 -4.00
C ALA A 131 -3.09 -10.60 -4.68
N LEU A 132 -2.19 -9.69 -4.30
CA LEU A 132 -1.90 -8.51 -5.10
C LEU A 132 -1.10 -8.94 -6.34
N ASP A 133 -1.53 -8.50 -7.52
CA ASP A 133 -0.91 -8.78 -8.81
C ASP A 133 -0.52 -7.48 -9.54
N GLY A 134 -0.01 -6.52 -8.76
CA GLY A 134 0.48 -5.24 -9.27
C GLY A 134 -0.58 -4.14 -9.32
N TYR A 135 -0.25 -3.10 -10.07
CA TYR A 135 -1.10 -1.94 -10.26
C TYR A 135 -2.01 -2.12 -11.48
N ALA A 136 -3.26 -1.71 -11.35
CA ALA A 136 -4.24 -1.65 -12.45
C ALA A 136 -4.17 -0.33 -13.24
N GLY A 137 -3.36 0.63 -12.78
CA GLY A 137 -3.14 1.93 -13.38
C GLY A 137 -1.97 2.64 -12.68
N GLN A 138 -1.73 3.90 -13.01
CA GLN A 138 -0.72 4.69 -12.29
C GLN A 138 -1.29 5.17 -10.94
N PRO A 139 -0.50 5.15 -9.85
CA PRO A 139 -0.85 5.85 -8.62
C PRO A 139 -1.06 7.34 -8.90
N GLU A 140 -2.11 7.90 -8.32
CA GLU A 140 -2.52 9.30 -8.53
C GLU A 140 -2.44 10.06 -7.22
N ARG A 141 -1.72 11.19 -7.19
CA ARG A 141 -1.74 12.08 -6.02
C ARG A 141 -3.09 12.78 -5.98
N LEU A 142 -3.81 12.62 -4.87
CA LEU A 142 -5.04 13.36 -4.64
C LEU A 142 -4.69 14.76 -4.10
N PRO A 143 -5.54 15.77 -4.33
CA PRO A 143 -5.46 17.02 -3.58
C PRO A 143 -5.49 16.68 -2.08
N GLU A 144 -4.70 17.40 -1.28
CA GLU A 144 -4.90 17.39 0.16
C GLU A 144 -6.30 17.96 0.39
N ASP A 145 -7.22 17.11 0.87
CA ASP A 145 -8.52 17.59 1.33
C ASP A 145 -8.21 18.38 2.60
N ASP A 146 -8.53 19.68 2.66
CA ASP A 146 -8.31 20.59 3.80
C ASP A 146 -9.15 20.18 5.06
N GLY A 147 -9.44 18.89 5.22
CA GLY A 147 -10.13 18.27 6.35
C GLY A 147 -9.23 18.02 7.56
N ALA A 148 -8.01 18.55 7.58
CA ALA A 148 -7.24 18.65 8.82
C ALA A 148 -7.99 19.61 9.76
N PRO A 149 -8.45 19.19 10.96
CA PRO A 149 -8.81 20.16 11.97
C PRO A 149 -7.59 21.08 12.17
N PRO A 150 -7.78 22.40 12.33
CA PRO A 150 -6.66 23.32 12.52
C PRO A 150 -5.78 22.78 13.64
N LEU A 151 -4.47 22.68 13.40
CA LEU A 151 -3.51 22.50 14.47
C LEU A 151 -3.78 23.63 15.46
N GLU A 152 -4.39 23.30 16.60
CA GLU A 152 -4.54 24.22 17.72
C GLU A 152 -3.12 24.63 18.09
N LYS A 153 -2.72 25.81 17.60
CA LYS A 153 -1.51 26.47 18.06
C LYS A 153 -1.74 26.70 19.55
N GLU A 154 -0.99 25.97 20.38
CA GLU A 154 -0.91 26.21 21.81
C GLU A 154 -0.69 27.72 22.01
N ARG A 155 -1.74 28.41 22.46
CA ARG A 155 -1.64 29.80 22.89
C ARG A 155 -0.89 29.78 24.22
N LYS A 156 0.41 30.03 24.16
CA LYS A 156 1.16 30.57 25.30
C LYS A 156 0.86 32.06 25.47
#